data_AF-A0A537GCX0-F1
#
_entry.id   AF-A0A537GCX0-F1
#
_cell.length_a   1.000
_cell.length_b   1.000
_cell.length_c   1.000
_cell.angle_alpha   90.00
_cell.angle_beta   90.00
_cell.angle_gamma   90.00
#
_symmetry.space_group_name_H-M   'P 1'
#
loop_
_entity.id
_entity.type
_entity.pdbx_description
1 polymer ?
#
loop_
_entity_poly.entity_id
_entity_poly.type
_entity_poly.pdbx_seq_one_letter_code
_entity_poly.pdbx_strand_id
1 'polypeptide(L)'
;LGDYDDVEQGDEVCFMGYPRAYAEAFFGAGHVSALRSVPSHFNQMIKIDAIEIDASINKGNSGGPLVDSDTGKVVGIVTLRHGDITPALRELRDYFSSWPKKGGLLETTALELINLAERNTNIGLGTAISIRYAKDELKALGFKV
;
A
#
# COMPACT_ATOMS: atom_id res chain seq x y z
N LEU A 1 17.38 8.03 -9.50
CA LEU A 1 16.43 6.94 -9.22
C LEU A 1 17.24 5.69 -8.90
N GLY A 2 16.73 4.81 -8.03
CA GLY A 2 17.33 3.51 -7.72
C GLY A 2 16.68 2.40 -8.52
N ASP A 3 16.89 1.15 -8.15
CA ASP A 3 16.24 -0.04 -8.71
C ASP A 3 15.67 -0.95 -7.62
N TYR A 4 14.86 -1.92 -8.02
CA TYR A 4 14.36 -2.96 -7.11
C TYR A 4 15.48 -3.86 -6.61
N ASP A 5 16.53 -4.05 -7.42
CA ASP A 5 17.70 -4.84 -7.04
C ASP A 5 18.71 -4.04 -6.19
N ASP A 6 18.45 -2.76 -5.91
CA ASP A 6 19.30 -1.92 -5.06
C ASP A 6 18.98 -2.08 -3.56
N VAL A 7 17.90 -2.82 -3.21
CA VAL A 7 17.49 -3.05 -1.83
C VAL A 7 17.34 -4.53 -1.53
N GLU A 8 17.57 -4.90 -0.28
CA GLU A 8 17.46 -6.25 0.26
C GLU A 8 16.60 -6.27 1.53
N GLN A 9 16.18 -7.46 1.95
CA GLN A 9 15.40 -7.61 3.19
C GLN A 9 16.23 -7.11 4.40
N GLY A 10 15.63 -6.22 5.19
CA GLY A 10 16.27 -5.58 6.34
C GLY A 10 16.75 -4.15 6.07
N ASP A 11 16.85 -3.72 4.80
CA ASP A 11 17.28 -2.37 4.47
C ASP A 11 16.29 -1.33 4.95
N GLU A 12 16.80 -0.23 5.51
CA GLU A 12 16.00 0.89 5.95
C GLU A 12 15.45 1.66 4.76
N VAL A 13 14.15 1.97 4.82
CA VAL A 13 13.45 2.74 3.81
C VAL A 13 12.59 3.81 4.46
N CYS A 14 12.42 4.91 3.75
CA CYS A 14 11.51 5.98 4.14
C CYS A 14 10.54 6.32 3.02
N PHE A 15 9.43 6.93 3.39
CA PHE A 15 8.40 7.37 2.46
C PHE A 15 7.73 8.64 2.97
N MET A 16 7.05 9.32 2.06
CA MET A 16 6.28 10.50 2.37
C MET A 16 4.96 10.52 1.60
N GLY A 17 3.96 11.19 2.17
CA GLY A 17 2.67 11.38 1.50
C GLY A 17 1.81 12.41 2.21
N TYR A 18 0.55 12.49 1.81
CA TYR A 18 -0.45 13.40 2.38
C TYR A 18 -1.67 12.61 2.86
N PRO A 19 -1.56 11.90 4.00
CA PRO A 19 -2.69 11.22 4.61
C PRO A 19 -3.90 12.13 4.71
N ARG A 20 -5.09 11.63 4.33
CA ARG A 20 -6.36 12.37 4.43
C ARG A 20 -6.37 13.76 3.77
N ALA A 21 -5.46 14.03 2.82
CA ALA A 21 -5.29 15.32 2.17
C ALA A 21 -5.00 16.48 3.15
N TYR A 22 -4.23 16.19 4.20
CA TYR A 22 -3.63 17.23 5.03
C TYR A 22 -2.72 18.14 4.20
N ALA A 23 -2.51 19.37 4.66
CA ALA A 23 -1.66 20.33 3.96
C ALA A 23 -0.17 19.99 4.10
N GLU A 24 0.18 19.30 5.19
CA GLU A 24 1.53 18.89 5.54
C GLU A 24 1.85 17.50 5.02
N ALA A 25 3.10 17.30 4.58
CA ALA A 25 3.60 15.98 4.26
C ALA A 25 3.87 15.19 5.54
N PHE A 26 3.41 13.94 5.57
CA PHE A 26 3.71 12.98 6.62
C PHE A 26 4.86 12.12 6.16
N PHE A 27 5.86 11.99 7.02
CA PHE A 27 7.01 11.12 6.82
C PHE A 27 6.83 9.84 7.63
N GLY A 28 7.24 8.73 7.04
CA GLY A 28 7.33 7.44 7.72
C GLY A 28 8.59 6.70 7.29
N ALA A 29 8.99 5.75 8.13
CA ALA A 29 10.13 4.89 7.90
C ALA A 29 9.80 3.46 8.36
N GLY A 30 10.59 2.51 7.85
CA GLY A 30 10.54 1.09 8.19
C GLY A 30 11.67 0.39 7.46
N HIS A 31 11.51 -0.92 7.26
CA HIS A 31 12.48 -1.77 6.59
C HIS A 31 11.81 -2.54 5.47
N VAL A 32 12.62 -2.97 4.51
CA VAL A 32 12.20 -3.98 3.54
C VAL A 32 11.96 -5.30 4.27
N SER A 33 10.70 -5.71 4.34
CA SER A 33 10.28 -6.97 4.96
C SER A 33 10.35 -8.15 4.00
N ALA A 34 10.07 -7.93 2.71
CA ALA A 34 10.19 -8.96 1.68
C ALA A 34 10.21 -8.36 0.27
N LEU A 35 10.84 -9.06 -0.65
CA LEU A 35 10.85 -8.76 -2.08
C LEU A 35 10.07 -9.86 -2.80
N ARG A 36 9.02 -9.48 -3.54
CA ARG A 36 8.10 -10.44 -4.18
C ARG A 36 7.77 -10.05 -5.61
N SER A 37 7.60 -11.06 -6.46
CA SER A 37 6.98 -10.87 -7.78
C SER A 37 5.51 -11.28 -7.70
N VAL A 38 4.61 -10.31 -7.79
CA VAL A 38 3.16 -10.50 -7.60
C VAL A 38 2.39 -10.22 -8.88
N PRO A 39 1.21 -10.83 -9.10
CA PRO A 39 0.34 -10.46 -10.21
C PRO A 39 -0.09 -8.99 -10.11
N SER A 40 -0.11 -8.29 -11.24
CA SER A 40 -0.66 -6.94 -11.31
C SER A 40 -2.15 -6.94 -11.03
N HIS A 41 -2.60 -5.93 -10.28
CA HIS A 41 -4.02 -5.73 -9.97
C HIS A 41 -4.87 -5.45 -11.23
N PHE A 42 -4.26 -4.88 -12.28
CA PHE A 42 -4.94 -4.57 -13.54
C PHE A 42 -4.93 -5.73 -14.54
N ASN A 43 -3.89 -6.56 -14.52
CA ASN A 43 -3.76 -7.72 -15.39
C ASN A 43 -2.97 -8.81 -14.66
N GLN A 44 -3.67 -9.85 -14.22
CA GLN A 44 -3.07 -10.94 -13.44
C GLN A 44 -2.04 -11.77 -14.22
N MET A 45 -1.98 -11.64 -15.55
CA MET A 45 -0.96 -12.27 -16.39
C MET A 45 0.38 -11.54 -16.33
N ILE A 46 0.39 -10.27 -15.90
CA ILE A 46 1.60 -9.46 -15.76
C ILE A 46 2.08 -9.56 -14.32
N LYS A 47 3.35 -9.90 -14.14
CA LYS A 47 3.99 -9.84 -12.83
C LYS A 47 4.63 -8.47 -12.62
N ILE A 48 4.51 -7.96 -11.40
CA ILE A 48 5.14 -6.71 -10.95
C ILE A 48 5.99 -7.02 -9.73
N ASP A 49 7.12 -6.33 -9.64
CA ASP A 49 8.03 -6.45 -8.52
C ASP A 49 7.52 -5.55 -7.38
N ALA A 50 7.25 -6.16 -6.24
CA ALA A 50 6.67 -5.57 -5.05
C ALA A 50 7.66 -5.64 -3.88
N ILE A 51 7.81 -4.51 -3.20
CA ILE A 51 8.63 -4.32 -2.01
C ILE A 51 7.67 -4.24 -0.83
N GLU A 52 7.67 -5.26 0.02
CA GLU A 52 6.90 -5.28 1.27
C GLU A 52 7.70 -4.60 2.36
N ILE A 53 7.03 -3.76 3.15
CA ILE A 53 7.67 -2.96 4.21
C ILE A 53 6.92 -3.08 5.53
N ASP A 54 7.64 -3.08 6.65
CA ASP A 54 7.08 -3.04 8.00
C ASP A 54 6.90 -1.58 8.44
N ALA A 55 5.91 -0.92 7.85
CA ALA A 55 5.61 0.46 8.17
C ALA A 55 4.12 0.75 8.25
N SER A 56 3.79 1.82 8.97
CA SER A 56 2.43 2.35 9.08
C SER A 56 2.00 3.04 7.78
N ILE A 57 1.55 2.25 6.79
CA ILE A 57 1.02 2.76 5.52
C ILE A 57 -0.47 3.00 5.60
N ASN A 58 -0.89 4.25 5.33
CA ASN A 58 -2.29 4.67 5.36
C ASN A 58 -2.69 5.32 4.03
N LYS A 59 -4.01 5.46 3.81
CA LYS A 59 -4.53 6.19 2.64
C LYS A 59 -3.96 7.60 2.60
N GLY A 60 -3.35 7.96 1.48
CA GLY A 60 -2.65 9.22 1.26
C GLY A 60 -1.12 9.10 1.27
N ASN A 61 -0.57 7.98 1.74
CA ASN A 61 0.81 7.58 1.42
C ASN A 61 0.89 6.95 0.02
N SER A 62 -0.20 6.31 -0.44
CA SER A 62 -0.31 5.74 -1.79
C SER A 62 0.00 6.79 -2.87
N GLY A 63 0.91 6.45 -3.78
CA GLY A 63 1.47 7.35 -4.81
C GLY A 63 2.76 8.05 -4.39
N GLY A 64 3.12 8.01 -3.11
CA GLY A 64 4.37 8.56 -2.59
C GLY A 64 5.60 7.70 -2.92
N PRO A 65 6.81 8.28 -2.92
CA PRO A 65 8.03 7.53 -3.16
C PRO A 65 8.37 6.63 -1.96
N LEU A 66 8.84 5.43 -2.25
CA LEU A 66 9.65 4.64 -1.33
C LEU A 66 11.12 4.90 -1.64
N VAL A 67 11.85 5.37 -0.64
CA VAL A 67 13.22 5.86 -0.76
C VAL A 67 14.11 4.96 0.09
N ASP A 68 15.16 4.42 -0.53
CA ASP A 68 16.27 3.79 0.20
C ASP A 68 16.96 4.85 1.07
N SER A 69 16.97 4.62 2.39
CA SER A 69 17.47 5.58 3.38
C SER A 69 18.98 5.84 3.24
N ASP A 70 19.75 4.86 2.78
CA ASP A 70 21.21 4.97 2.68
C ASP A 70 21.61 5.80 1.46
N THR A 71 20.97 5.55 0.31
CA THR A 71 21.34 6.23 -0.94
C THR A 71 20.50 7.46 -1.26
N GLY A 72 19.35 7.63 -0.59
CA GLY A 72 18.36 8.67 -0.89
C GLY A 72 17.68 8.48 -2.25
N LYS A 73 17.80 7.30 -2.86
CA LYS A 73 17.21 6.99 -4.16
C LYS A 73 15.80 6.44 -4.00
N VAL A 74 14.89 6.90 -4.87
CA VAL A 74 13.56 6.28 -5.00
C VAL A 74 13.71 4.90 -5.63
N VAL A 75 13.21 3.86 -4.96
CA VAL A 75 13.24 2.45 -5.40
C VAL A 75 11.84 1.90 -5.70
N GLY A 76 10.79 2.56 -5.20
CA GLY A 76 9.41 2.15 -5.43
C GLY A 76 8.39 3.29 -5.27
N ILE A 77 7.13 2.97 -5.56
CA ILE A 77 5.96 3.82 -5.29
C ILE A 77 5.06 3.08 -4.32
N VAL A 78 4.82 3.69 -3.15
CA VAL A 78 3.91 3.15 -2.13
C VAL A 78 2.52 3.01 -2.75
N THR A 79 1.88 1.85 -2.61
CA THR A 79 0.57 1.59 -3.23
C THR A 79 -0.48 1.18 -2.21
N LEU A 80 -0.24 0.06 -1.53
CA LEU A 80 -1.23 -0.65 -0.75
C LEU A 80 -0.75 -0.73 0.68
N ARG A 81 -1.71 -0.73 1.60
CA ARG A 81 -1.48 -1.25 2.95
C ARG A 81 -1.99 -2.68 2.99
N HIS A 82 -1.30 -3.52 3.75
CA HIS A 82 -1.91 -4.76 4.21
C HIS A 82 -2.88 -4.42 5.34
N GLY A 83 -4.09 -4.96 5.27
CA GLY A 83 -5.15 -4.67 6.23
C GLY A 83 -6.52 -5.16 5.78
N ASP A 84 -6.54 -6.13 4.85
CA ASP A 84 -7.79 -6.71 4.41
C ASP A 84 -8.53 -7.32 5.59
N ILE A 85 -9.84 -7.22 5.49
CA ILE A 85 -10.81 -7.82 6.39
C ILE A 85 -10.47 -9.29 6.54
N THR A 86 -10.25 -9.75 7.77
CA THR A 86 -10.13 -11.18 8.03
C THR A 86 -11.37 -11.91 7.49
N PRO A 87 -11.27 -13.19 7.08
CA PRO A 87 -12.44 -13.93 6.57
C PRO A 87 -13.68 -13.80 7.46
N ALA A 88 -13.49 -13.80 8.78
CA ALA A 88 -14.56 -13.63 9.76
C ALA A 88 -15.30 -12.28 9.67
N LEU A 89 -14.58 -11.17 9.54
CA LEU A 89 -15.22 -9.86 9.39
C LEU A 89 -15.93 -9.73 8.02
N ARG A 90 -15.45 -10.42 6.98
CA ARG A 90 -16.09 -10.45 5.67
C ARG A 90 -17.40 -11.22 5.74
N GLU A 91 -17.40 -12.39 6.37
CA GLU A 91 -18.63 -13.16 6.63
C GLU A 91 -19.65 -12.34 7.45
N LEU A 92 -19.17 -11.62 8.47
CA LEU A 92 -20.02 -10.74 9.28
C LEU A 92 -20.63 -9.61 8.43
N ARG A 93 -19.84 -9.00 7.55
CA ARG A 93 -20.31 -7.98 6.62
C ARG A 93 -21.36 -8.53 5.66
N ASP A 94 -21.12 -9.71 5.09
CA ASP A 94 -22.03 -10.36 4.15
C ASP A 94 -23.36 -10.73 4.82
N TYR A 95 -23.30 -11.19 6.07
CA TYR A 95 -24.47 -11.44 6.92
C TYR A 95 -25.31 -10.18 7.15
N PHE A 96 -24.69 -9.06 7.57
CA PHE A 96 -25.43 -7.81 7.78
C PHE A 96 -25.90 -7.20 6.45
N SER A 97 -25.14 -7.34 5.36
CA SER A 97 -25.53 -6.85 4.02
C SER A 97 -26.74 -7.58 3.44
N SER A 98 -26.97 -8.83 3.87
CA SER A 98 -28.13 -9.65 3.50
C SER A 98 -29.26 -9.62 4.55
N TRP A 99 -29.11 -8.82 5.62
CA TRP A 99 -30.06 -8.78 6.72
C TRP A 99 -31.47 -8.36 6.24
N PRO A 100 -32.55 -9.07 6.61
CA PRO A 100 -33.90 -8.83 6.08
C PRO A 100 -34.44 -7.42 6.33
N LYS A 101 -34.07 -6.80 7.46
CA LYS A 101 -34.46 -5.43 7.83
C LYS A 101 -33.37 -4.42 7.49
N LYS A 102 -33.12 -4.22 6.19
CA LYS A 102 -32.18 -3.20 5.71
C LYS A 102 -32.60 -1.81 6.16
N GLY A 103 -31.64 -0.97 6.53
CA GLY A 103 -31.84 0.37 7.07
C GLY A 103 -32.18 0.43 8.56
N GLY A 104 -32.12 -0.70 9.28
CA GLY A 104 -32.38 -0.74 10.72
C GLY A 104 -31.14 -0.34 11.53
N LEU A 105 -31.33 0.27 12.71
CA LEU A 105 -30.23 0.78 13.56
C LEU A 105 -29.12 -0.25 13.80
N LEU A 106 -29.48 -1.52 14.06
CA LEU A 106 -28.49 -2.58 14.29
C LEU A 106 -27.64 -2.86 13.05
N GLU A 107 -28.27 -3.03 11.88
CA GLU A 107 -27.58 -3.36 10.64
C GLU A 107 -26.72 -2.18 10.16
N THR A 108 -27.25 -0.96 10.17
CA THR A 108 -26.49 0.24 9.80
C THR A 108 -25.29 0.45 10.72
N THR A 109 -25.48 0.32 12.04
CA THR A 109 -24.38 0.47 13.02
C THR A 109 -23.35 -0.63 12.85
N ALA A 110 -23.75 -1.89 12.64
CA ALA A 110 -22.82 -2.99 12.42
C ALA A 110 -21.99 -2.78 11.16
N LEU A 111 -22.62 -2.41 10.04
CA LEU A 111 -21.92 -2.11 8.80
C LEU A 111 -20.99 -0.89 8.94
N GLU A 112 -21.41 0.14 9.69
CA GLU A 112 -20.56 1.32 9.96
C GLU A 112 -19.33 0.95 10.79
N LEU A 113 -19.48 0.12 11.83
CA LEU A 113 -18.36 -0.37 12.63
C LEU A 113 -17.38 -1.20 11.79
N ILE A 114 -17.89 -2.07 10.91
CA ILE A 114 -17.07 -2.85 9.98
C ILE A 114 -16.31 -1.89 9.05
N ASN A 115 -16.99 -0.91 8.46
CA ASN A 115 -16.36 0.10 7.60
C ASN A 115 -15.31 0.92 8.34
N LEU A 116 -15.54 1.27 9.60
CA LEU A 116 -14.57 1.99 10.43
C LEU A 116 -13.35 1.12 10.76
N ALA A 117 -13.57 -0.15 11.09
CA ALA A 117 -12.49 -1.11 11.30
C ALA A 117 -11.66 -1.28 10.02
N GLU A 118 -12.30 -1.50 8.87
CA GLU A 118 -11.65 -1.59 7.56
C GLU A 118 -10.83 -0.35 7.22
N ARG A 119 -11.37 0.84 7.49
CA ARG A 119 -10.72 2.11 7.15
C ARG A 119 -9.56 2.45 8.07
N ASN A 120 -9.62 2.09 9.36
CA ASN A 120 -8.64 2.53 10.35
C ASN A 120 -7.70 1.44 10.84
N THR A 121 -7.94 0.16 10.52
CA THR A 121 -6.99 -0.90 10.86
C THR A 121 -5.75 -0.77 9.99
N ASN A 122 -4.60 -0.77 10.67
CA ASN A 122 -3.29 -0.83 10.06
C ASN A 122 -2.49 -1.88 10.85
N ILE A 123 -2.02 -2.91 10.17
CA ILE A 123 -1.27 -4.01 10.82
C ILE A 123 0.25 -3.78 10.79
N GLY A 124 0.69 -2.59 10.35
CA GLY A 124 2.11 -2.22 10.24
C GLY A 124 2.80 -2.84 9.03
N LEU A 125 2.05 -3.26 8.01
CA LEU A 125 2.60 -3.81 6.78
C LEU A 125 2.09 -3.02 5.56
N GLY A 126 3.00 -2.68 4.66
CA GLY A 126 2.72 -1.93 3.45
C GLY A 126 3.43 -2.51 2.22
N THR A 127 3.03 -2.05 1.05
CA THR A 127 3.61 -2.49 -0.22
C THR A 127 3.93 -1.28 -1.09
N ALA A 128 5.12 -1.29 -1.69
CA ALA A 128 5.48 -0.43 -2.80
C ALA A 128 5.71 -1.26 -4.07
N ILE A 129 5.43 -0.67 -5.24
CA ILE A 129 5.75 -1.28 -6.54
C ILE A 129 7.05 -0.67 -7.04
N SER A 130 7.93 -1.50 -7.57
CA SER A 130 9.19 -1.08 -8.20
C SER A 130 8.95 -0.02 -9.28
N ILE A 131 9.83 0.99 -9.32
CA ILE A 131 9.84 2.01 -10.38
C ILE A 131 10.54 1.55 -11.67
N ARG A 132 10.90 0.27 -11.80
CA ARG A 132 11.60 -0.27 -12.98
C ARG A 132 10.89 0.06 -14.29
N TYR A 133 9.57 -0.15 -14.33
CA TYR A 133 8.74 0.20 -15.51
C TYR A 133 8.83 1.69 -15.87
N ALA A 134 8.79 2.58 -14.87
CA ALA A 134 8.86 4.02 -15.07
C ALA A 134 10.25 4.46 -15.55
N LYS A 135 11.31 3.81 -15.07
CA LYS A 135 12.68 4.06 -15.55
C LYS A 135 12.83 3.71 -17.02
N ASP A 136 12.27 2.57 -17.45
CA ASP A 136 12.33 2.15 -18.85
C ASP A 136 11.58 3.13 -19.78
N GLU A 137 10.41 3.60 -19.35
CA GLU A 137 9.66 4.64 -20.08
C GLU A 137 10.44 5.97 -20.14
N LEU A 138 11.03 6.41 -19.03
CA LEU A 138 11.83 7.64 -18.99
C LEU A 138 13.05 7.55 -19.91
N LYS A 139 13.74 6.39 -19.96
CA LYS A 139 14.84 6.16 -20.92
C LYS A 139 14.35 6.23 -22.36
N ALA A 140 13.20 5.62 -22.67
CA ALA A 140 12.61 5.68 -24.01
C ALA A 140 12.27 7.11 -24.46
N LEU A 141 11.93 7.98 -23.50
CA LEU A 141 11.72 9.41 -23.72
C LEU A 141 13.02 10.25 -23.78
N GLY A 142 14.19 9.61 -23.63
CA GLY A 142 15.50 10.26 -23.73
C GLY A 142 16.03 10.86 -22.43
N PHE A 143 15.38 10.60 -21.28
CA PHE A 143 15.90 11.02 -19.99
C PHE A 143 17.07 10.14 -19.54
N LYS A 144 18.07 10.75 -18.89
CA LYS A 144 19.14 10.02 -18.20
C LYS A 144 18.68 9.66 -16.80
N VAL A 145 18.35 8.40 -16.57
CA VAL A 145 17.82 7.86 -15.30
C VAL A 145 18.48 6.55 -14.90
#